data_AF-A0A9X4QM79-F1
#
_entry.id   AF-A0A9X4QM79-F1
#
_cell.length_a   1.000
_cell.length_b   1.000
_cell.length_c   1.000
_cell.angle_alpha   90.00
_cell.angle_beta   90.00
_cell.angle_gamma   90.00
#
_symmetry.space_group_name_H-M   'P 1'
#
loop_
_entity.id
_entity.type
_entity.pdbx_description
1 polymer ?
#
loop_
_entity_poly.entity_id
_entity_poly.type
_entity_poly.pdbx_seq_one_letter_code
_entity_poly.pdbx_strand_id
1 'polypeptide(L)'
;MENKLNAQTLTALLELDNELKTHFDSSLEDCMGMMVRREEGMKYDCTPDDAKVFAFTGVDGDHFAFSTANGTISDLEYAPILFIQPMCFENSVKLIARNIRDFLSLFLSLA
;
A
#
# COMPACT_ATOMS: atom_id res chain seq x y z
N MET A 1 17.11 6.48 -10.94
CA MET A 1 15.92 6.23 -11.77
C MET A 1 14.80 6.03 -10.77
N GLU A 2 13.89 7.00 -10.62
CA GLU A 2 12.82 6.93 -9.63
C GLU A 2 11.92 5.71 -9.95
N ASN A 3 11.85 4.74 -9.03
CA ASN A 3 10.95 3.59 -9.12
C ASN A 3 9.52 4.06 -8.81
N LYS A 4 8.95 4.86 -9.71
CA LYS A 4 7.56 5.32 -9.59
C LYS A 4 6.63 4.11 -9.70
N LEU A 5 5.74 3.97 -8.72
CA LEU A 5 4.74 2.92 -8.72
C LEU A 5 3.69 3.22 -9.79
N ASN A 6 3.53 2.31 -10.76
CA ASN A 6 2.57 2.46 -11.86
C ASN A 6 1.25 1.75 -11.54
N ALA A 7 0.35 2.48 -10.89
CA ALA A 7 -1.04 2.09 -10.64
C ALA A 7 -1.94 3.33 -10.76
N GLN A 8 -2.97 3.25 -11.59
CA GLN A 8 -3.98 4.31 -11.75
C GLN A 8 -4.76 4.54 -10.46
N THR A 9 -5.15 3.47 -9.78
CA THR A 9 -5.84 3.50 -8.49
C THR A 9 -4.96 4.12 -7.42
N LEU A 10 -3.67 3.79 -7.38
CA LEU A 10 -2.73 4.42 -6.45
C LEU A 10 -2.60 5.94 -6.71
N THR A 11 -2.57 6.32 -7.99
CA THR A 11 -2.54 7.73 -8.39
C THR A 11 -3.80 8.46 -7.93
N ALA A 12 -4.98 7.86 -8.13
CA ALA A 12 -6.24 8.42 -7.66
C ALA A 12 -6.30 8.53 -6.12
N LEU A 13 -5.75 7.56 -5.37
CA LEU A 13 -5.65 7.66 -3.91
C LEU A 13 -4.77 8.83 -3.46
N LEU A 14 -3.63 9.07 -4.13
CA LEU A 14 -2.77 10.21 -3.83
C LEU A 14 -3.45 11.55 -4.16
N GLU A 15 -4.24 11.60 -5.23
CA GLU A 15 -5.05 12.79 -5.58
C GLU A 15 -6.15 13.04 -4.54
N LEU A 16 -6.86 11.98 -4.12
CA LEU A 16 -7.87 12.05 -3.07
C LEU A 16 -7.26 12.51 -1.72
N ASP A 17 -6.10 11.97 -1.34
CA ASP A 17 -5.39 12.39 -0.13
C ASP A 17 -5.04 13.89 -0.15
N ASN A 18 -4.64 14.42 -1.31
CA ASN A 18 -4.41 15.86 -1.47
C ASN A 18 -5.70 16.67 -1.39
N GLU A 19 -6.80 16.18 -1.96
CA GLU A 19 -8.12 16.83 -1.88
C GLU A 19 -8.60 16.91 -0.42
N LEU A 20 -8.49 15.81 0.32
CA LEU A 20 -8.81 15.75 1.76
C LEU A 20 -8.01 16.78 2.55
N LYS A 21 -6.70 16.87 2.31
CA LYS A 21 -5.83 17.84 3.02
C LYS A 21 -6.15 19.28 2.66
N THR A 22 -6.46 19.55 1.39
CA THR A 22 -6.68 20.91 0.89
C THR A 22 -8.04 21.46 1.30
N HIS A 23 -9.07 20.63 1.31
CA HIS A 23 -10.46 21.08 1.42
C HIS A 23 -11.14 20.71 2.74
N PHE A 24 -10.61 19.72 3.49
CA PHE A 24 -11.31 19.12 4.62
C PHE A 24 -10.48 19.05 5.90
N ASP A 25 -9.24 19.57 5.93
CA ASP A 25 -8.30 19.44 7.07
C ASP A 25 -8.17 17.99 7.56
N SER A 26 -8.13 17.06 6.61
CA SER A 26 -8.13 15.61 6.84
C SER A 26 -7.24 14.89 5.82
N SER A 27 -7.10 13.58 5.91
CA SER A 27 -6.22 12.77 5.06
C SER A 27 -6.70 11.33 4.96
N LEU A 28 -6.12 10.54 4.05
CA LEU A 28 -6.33 9.09 4.03
C LEU A 28 -5.83 8.40 5.30
N GLU A 29 -4.85 8.99 6.00
CA GLU A 29 -4.42 8.49 7.30
C GLU A 29 -5.54 8.63 8.34
N ASP A 30 -6.24 9.77 8.36
CA ASP A 30 -7.36 10.00 9.27
C ASP A 30 -8.57 9.11 8.93
N CYS A 31 -8.84 8.88 7.64
CA CYS A 31 -10.00 8.11 7.20
C CYS A 31 -9.79 6.60 7.21
N MET A 32 -8.58 6.13 6.88
CA MET A 32 -8.29 4.71 6.62
C MET A 32 -7.13 4.16 7.44
N GLY A 33 -6.42 4.99 8.21
CA GLY A 33 -5.22 4.59 8.94
C GLY A 33 -4.02 4.31 8.03
N MET A 34 -3.99 4.91 6.84
CA MET A 34 -2.98 4.62 5.81
C MET A 34 -2.29 5.87 5.26
N MET A 35 -0.97 5.91 5.35
CA MET A 35 -0.12 6.89 4.69
C MET A 35 0.35 6.37 3.32
N VAL A 36 -0.35 6.74 2.27
CA VAL A 36 0.00 6.36 0.88
C VAL A 36 1.24 7.11 0.39
N ARG A 37 2.11 6.43 -0.37
CA ARG A 37 3.36 6.97 -0.92
C ARG A 37 3.40 6.89 -2.44
N ARG A 38 3.99 7.91 -3.07
CA ARG A 38 4.21 7.99 -4.53
C ARG A 38 5.44 7.21 -4.98
N GLU A 39 6.41 7.09 -4.10
CA GLU A 39 7.67 6.38 -4.31
C GLU A 39 7.72 5.16 -3.40
N GLU A 40 8.50 4.16 -3.82
CA GLU A 40 8.71 2.93 -3.06
C GLU A 40 9.23 3.27 -1.65
N GLY A 41 8.46 2.87 -0.63
CA GLY A 41 8.80 3.08 0.77
C GLY A 41 10.02 2.26 1.21
N MET A 42 10.52 2.59 2.41
CA MET A 42 11.52 1.76 3.10
C MET A 42 11.01 0.33 3.27
N LYS A 43 11.91 -0.64 3.17
CA LYS A 43 11.63 -2.07 3.38
C LYS A 43 12.31 -2.53 4.66
N TYR A 44 11.62 -3.40 5.40
CA TYR A 44 12.22 -4.19 6.48
C TYR A 44 12.73 -5.52 5.92
N ASP A 45 13.66 -6.19 6.60
CA ASP A 45 14.28 -7.44 6.15
C ASP A 45 13.27 -8.57 5.85
N CYS A 46 12.10 -8.54 6.50
CA CYS A 46 11.03 -9.52 6.24
C CYS A 46 10.17 -9.20 4.99
N THR A 47 10.36 -8.02 4.38
CA THR A 47 9.61 -7.59 3.20
C THR A 47 10.14 -8.35 1.99
N PRO A 48 9.31 -9.03 1.18
CA PRO A 48 9.79 -9.73 -0.01
C PRO A 48 10.52 -8.78 -0.97
N ASP A 49 11.62 -9.25 -1.56
CA ASP A 49 12.48 -8.43 -2.43
C ASP A 49 11.71 -7.83 -3.62
N ASP A 50 10.78 -8.61 -4.17
CA ASP A 50 9.93 -8.25 -5.30
C ASP A 50 8.74 -7.37 -4.92
N ALA A 51 8.52 -7.13 -3.63
CA ALA A 51 7.40 -6.34 -3.15
C ALA A 51 7.66 -4.84 -3.35
N LYS A 52 6.61 -4.09 -3.70
CA LYS A 52 6.64 -2.65 -3.94
C LYS A 52 5.80 -1.93 -2.89
N VAL A 53 6.46 -1.38 -1.87
CA VAL A 53 5.79 -0.73 -0.72
C VAL A 53 5.10 0.56 -1.17
N PHE A 54 3.80 0.68 -0.89
CA PHE A 54 2.99 1.83 -1.31
C PHE A 54 2.26 2.55 -0.18
N ALA A 55 2.14 1.96 1.02
CA ALA A 55 1.52 2.62 2.16
C ALA A 55 2.04 2.10 3.51
N PHE A 56 2.02 2.95 4.53
CA PHE A 56 2.37 2.60 5.92
C PHE A 56 1.16 2.83 6.83
N THR A 57 1.03 2.07 7.91
CA THR A 57 -0.03 2.25 8.93
C THR A 57 0.42 3.02 10.17
N GLY A 58 1.68 3.46 10.22
CA GLY A 58 2.23 4.26 11.33
C GLY A 58 3.36 3.56 12.08
N VAL A 59 3.11 3.23 13.35
CA VAL A 59 4.12 2.69 14.30
C VAL A 59 4.48 1.24 13.96
N ASP A 60 5.62 0.76 14.47
CA ASP A 60 6.14 -0.61 14.31
C ASP A 60 6.54 -1.02 12.88
N GLY A 61 6.40 -0.10 11.92
CA GLY A 61 6.82 -0.31 10.55
C GLY A 61 5.86 -1.16 9.73
N ASP A 62 4.63 -1.37 10.20
CA ASP A 62 3.58 -2.07 9.47
C ASP A 62 3.25 -1.34 8.15
N HIS A 63 3.18 -2.08 7.05
CA HIS A 63 3.06 -1.50 5.71
C HIS A 63 2.40 -2.42 4.68
N PHE A 64 1.88 -1.82 3.61
CA PHE A 64 1.30 -2.50 2.47
C PHE A 64 2.21 -2.41 1.25
N ALA A 65 2.27 -3.50 0.50
CA ALA A 65 3.08 -3.59 -0.71
C ALA A 65 2.37 -4.39 -1.81
N PHE A 66 2.65 -4.06 -3.06
CA PHE A 66 2.29 -4.91 -4.20
C PHE A 66 3.28 -6.07 -4.31
N SER A 67 2.82 -7.31 -4.45
CA SER A 67 3.68 -8.43 -4.87
C SER A 67 3.79 -8.44 -6.39
N THR A 68 5.01 -8.33 -6.93
CA THR A 68 5.22 -8.33 -8.39
C THR A 68 5.47 -9.74 -8.94
N ALA A 69 5.35 -10.77 -8.10
CA ALA A 69 5.68 -12.16 -8.42
C ALA A 69 7.04 -12.27 -9.12
N ASN A 70 8.08 -11.76 -8.46
CA ASN A 70 9.45 -11.66 -8.97
C ASN A 70 9.56 -10.89 -10.29
N GLY A 71 8.83 -9.78 -10.40
CA GLY A 71 8.83 -8.91 -11.59
C GLY A 71 8.01 -9.41 -12.78
N THR A 72 7.26 -10.51 -12.64
CA THR A 72 6.38 -11.00 -13.72
C THR A 72 5.10 -10.18 -13.87
N ILE A 73 4.68 -9.47 -12.82
CA ILE A 73 3.54 -8.54 -12.84
C ILE A 73 4.08 -7.12 -12.98
N SER A 74 3.92 -6.55 -14.17
CA SER A 74 4.37 -5.18 -14.48
C SER A 74 3.31 -4.10 -14.22
N ASP A 75 2.04 -4.46 -14.31
CA ASP A 75 0.92 -3.56 -14.04
C ASP A 75 0.41 -3.78 -12.61
N LEU A 76 0.66 -2.80 -11.74
CA LEU A 76 0.34 -2.90 -10.33
C LEU A 76 -1.17 -2.84 -10.05
N GLU A 77 -2.00 -2.47 -11.03
CA GLU A 77 -3.46 -2.61 -10.91
C GLU A 77 -3.92 -4.05 -10.71
N TYR A 78 -3.12 -5.01 -11.15
CA TYR A 78 -3.43 -6.45 -11.03
C TYR A 78 -2.53 -7.18 -10.04
N ALA A 79 -1.58 -6.47 -9.42
CA ALA A 79 -0.64 -7.06 -8.47
C ALA A 79 -1.33 -7.34 -7.12
N PRO A 80 -1.15 -8.54 -6.54
CA PRO A 80 -1.67 -8.85 -5.22
C PRO A 80 -1.13 -7.92 -4.13
N ILE A 81 -1.92 -7.68 -3.08
CA ILE A 81 -1.55 -6.81 -1.97
C ILE A 81 -1.11 -7.65 -0.78
N LEU A 82 0.10 -7.36 -0.32
CA LEU A 82 0.68 -7.89 0.91
C LEU A 82 0.48 -6.87 2.04
N PHE A 83 0.23 -7.38 3.24
CA PHE A 83 0.37 -6.65 4.48
C PHE A 83 1.56 -7.22 5.25
N ILE A 84 2.50 -6.35 5.59
CA ILE A 84 3.75 -6.70 6.22
C ILE A 84 3.77 -6.10 7.63
N GLN A 85 4.08 -6.94 8.62
CA GLN A 85 4.14 -6.61 10.03
C GLN A 85 5.49 -7.06 10.61
N PRO A 86 6.53 -6.20 10.58
CA PRO A 86 7.89 -6.57 10.98
C PRO A 86 7.97 -7.12 12.41
N MET A 87 7.11 -6.65 13.31
CA MET A 87 7.06 -7.09 14.70
C MET A 87 6.31 -8.42 14.93
N CYS A 88 5.72 -9.01 13.87
CA CYS A 88 5.09 -10.32 13.91
C CYS A 88 6.06 -11.40 13.39
N PHE A 89 7.11 -11.70 14.16
CA PHE A 89 8.33 -12.40 13.75
C PHE A 89 8.18 -13.78 13.06
N GLU A 90 7.00 -14.42 13.11
CA GLU A 90 6.73 -15.72 12.47
C GLU A 90 5.68 -15.67 11.36
N ASN A 91 4.94 -14.57 11.25
CA ASN A 91 3.84 -14.40 10.30
C ASN A 91 3.78 -12.95 9.81
N SER A 92 4.97 -12.42 9.51
CA SER A 92 5.18 -11.00 9.20
C SER A 92 4.69 -10.62 7.82
N VAL A 93 4.36 -11.57 6.94
CA VAL A 93 3.88 -11.28 5.57
C VAL A 93 2.58 -12.02 5.33
N LYS A 94 1.51 -11.28 5.00
CA LYS A 94 0.17 -11.80 4.74
C LYS A 94 -0.31 -11.33 3.37
N LEU A 95 -0.80 -12.25 2.55
CA LEU A 95 -1.56 -11.90 1.35
C LEU A 95 -2.98 -11.50 1.76
N ILE A 96 -3.38 -10.25 1.50
CA ILE A 96 -4.66 -9.72 2.01
C ILE A 96 -5.66 -9.35 0.93
N ALA A 97 -5.23 -9.15 -0.33
CA ALA A 97 -6.12 -8.87 -1.44
C ALA A 97 -5.51 -9.30 -2.77
N ARG A 98 -6.37 -9.56 -3.77
CA ARG A 98 -5.95 -9.93 -5.13
C ARG A 98 -5.39 -8.76 -5.92
N ASN A 99 -5.79 -7.54 -5.59
CA ASN A 99 -5.33 -6.29 -6.19
C ASN A 99 -5.76 -5.08 -5.34
N ILE A 100 -5.32 -3.88 -5.73
CA ILE A 100 -5.63 -2.64 -5.01
C ILE A 100 -7.13 -2.32 -4.96
N ARG A 101 -7.93 -2.70 -5.97
CA ARG A 101 -9.38 -2.49 -5.95
C ARG A 101 -10.07 -3.42 -4.96
N ASP A 102 -9.67 -4.68 -4.94
CA ASP A 102 -10.09 -5.68 -3.98
C ASP A 102 -9.72 -5.26 -2.54
N PHE A 103 -8.51 -4.72 -2.37
CA PHE A 103 -8.05 -4.15 -1.10
C PHE A 103 -8.94 -3.00 -0.64
N LEU A 104 -9.19 -1.99 -1.48
CA LEU A 104 -10.05 -0.86 -1.13
C LEU A 104 -11.49 -1.29 -0.83
N SER A 105 -11.98 -2.35 -1.47
CA SER A 105 -13.30 -2.90 -1.19
C SER A 105 -13.44 -3.39 0.25
N LEU A 106 -12.35 -3.86 0.89
CA LEU A 106 -12.35 -4.26 2.29
C LEU A 106 -12.65 -3.08 3.22
N PHE A 107 -12.10 -1.89 2.93
CA PHE A 107 -12.34 -0.70 3.74
C PHE A 107 -13.73 -0.12 3.53
N LEU A 108 -14.17 -0.03 2.28
CA LEU A 108 -15.47 0.57 1.94
C LEU A 108 -16.66 -0.32 2.30
N SER A 109 -16.45 -1.63 2.45
CA SER A 109 -17.52 -2.56 2.84
C SER A 109 -17.68 -2.70 4.36
N LEU A 110 -16.70 -2.22 5.14
CA LEU A 110 -16.70 -2.28 6.60
C LEU A 110 -16.97 -0.92 7.26
N ALA A 111 -16.97 0.17 6.48
CA ALA A 111 -17.25 1.53 6.92
C ALA A 111 -18.75 1.89 6.86
#